data_AF-A0A318KHU1-F1
#
_entry.id   AF-A0A318KHU1-F1
#
_cell.length_a   1.000
_cell.length_b   1.000
_cell.length_c   1.000
_cell.angle_alpha   90.00
_cell.angle_beta   90.00
_cell.angle_gamma   90.00
#
_symmetry.space_group_name_H-M   'P 1'
#
loop_
_entity.id
_entity.type
_entity.pdbx_description
1 polymer ?
#
loop_
_entity_poly.entity_id
_entity_poly.type
_entity_poly.pdbx_seq_one_letter_code
_entity_poly.pdbx_strand_id
1 'polypeptide(L)'
;MSEEENLAHHEAALHAQLTLFCQLMLGSAEAADRMVHQIYHRALDHRDKREKCSSKRVHLFGIAAELCGVLRNSRSGHCLSPGDDGNNEECCASSRPTMR
;
A
#
# COMPACT_ATOMS: atom_id res chain seq x y z
N MET A 1 -0.38 -23.47 19.04
CA MET A 1 -0.18 -22.05 18.71
C MET A 1 -1.52 -21.51 18.27
N SER A 2 -2.00 -20.45 18.92
CA SER A 2 -3.28 -19.82 18.60
C SER A 2 -3.15 -18.95 17.35
N GLU A 3 -4.22 -18.81 16.59
CA GLU A 3 -4.25 -18.02 15.35
C GLU A 3 -3.85 -16.55 15.58
N GLU A 4 -4.13 -16.02 16.77
CA GLU A 4 -3.76 -14.67 17.22
C GLU A 4 -2.24 -14.48 17.37
N GLU A 5 -1.54 -15.48 17.90
CA GLU A 5 -0.09 -15.46 18.04
C GLU A 5 0.60 -15.49 16.67
N ASN A 6 0.05 -16.28 15.73
CA ASN A 6 0.54 -16.33 14.36
C ASN A 6 0.38 -14.98 13.65
N LEU A 7 -0.76 -14.30 13.87
CA LEU A 7 -1.02 -12.97 13.31
C LEU A 7 -0.05 -11.93 13.87
N ALA A 8 0.15 -11.90 15.19
CA ALA A 8 1.08 -10.99 15.84
C ALA A 8 2.52 -11.19 15.32
N HIS A 9 2.95 -12.45 15.14
CA HIS A 9 4.23 -12.75 14.51
C HIS A 9 4.33 -12.27 13.06
N HIS A 10 3.27 -12.43 12.28
CA HIS A 10 3.23 -11.97 10.89
C HIS A 10 3.30 -10.44 10.81
N GLU A 11 2.60 -9.73 11.70
CA GLU A 11 2.63 -8.27 11.77
C GLU A 11 3.98 -7.74 12.23
N ALA A 12 4.61 -8.36 13.23
CA ALA A 12 5.95 -8.02 13.68
C ALA A 12 6.99 -8.21 12.56
N ALA A 13 6.91 -9.33 11.82
CA ALA A 13 7.78 -9.61 10.70
C ALA A 13 7.58 -8.57 9.56
N LEU A 14 6.34 -8.21 9.27
CA LEU A 14 6.02 -7.18 8.28
C LEU A 14 6.55 -5.80 8.68
N HIS A 15 6.41 -5.44 9.96
CA HIS A 15 6.93 -4.20 10.51
C HIS A 15 8.46 -4.15 10.36
N ALA A 16 9.16 -5.21 10.73
CA ALA A 16 10.62 -5.30 10.59
C ALA A 16 11.08 -5.16 9.13
N GLN A 17 10.38 -5.79 8.19
CA GLN A 17 10.67 -5.67 6.74
C GLN A 17 10.48 -4.23 6.25
N LEU A 18 9.42 -3.55 6.69
CA LEU A 18 9.12 -2.18 6.32
C LEU A 18 10.18 -1.21 6.88
N THR A 19 10.58 -1.40 8.14
CA THR A 19 11.64 -0.63 8.77
C THR A 19 12.96 -0.79 8.04
N LEU A 20 13.35 -2.03 7.70
CA LEU A 20 14.58 -2.28 6.92
C LEU A 20 14.53 -1.59 5.55
N PHE A 21 13.40 -1.67 4.85
CA PHE A 21 13.22 -0.98 3.58
C PHE A 21 13.43 0.54 3.72
N CYS A 22 12.77 1.17 4.70
CA CYS A 22 12.93 2.60 4.96
C CYS A 22 14.37 2.96 5.34
N GLN A 23 15.05 2.12 6.12
CA GLN A 23 16.46 2.31 6.48
C GLN A 23 17.36 2.31 5.24
N LEU A 24 17.15 1.35 4.33
CA LEU A 24 17.90 1.26 3.08
C LEU A 24 17.65 2.47 2.17
N MET A 25 16.40 2.97 2.13
CA MET A 25 16.03 4.10 1.28
C MET A 25 16.49 5.45 1.82
N LEU A 26 16.45 5.64 3.14
CA LEU A 26 16.72 6.93 3.79
C LEU A 26 18.16 7.04 4.32
N GLY A 27 18.86 5.92 4.46
CA GLY A 27 20.21 5.86 5.03
C GLY A 27 20.27 6.17 6.53
N SER A 28 19.14 6.21 7.24
CA SER A 28 19.08 6.52 8.67
C SER A 28 18.00 5.71 9.39
N ALA A 29 18.39 5.11 10.53
CA ALA A 29 17.49 4.36 11.40
C ALA A 29 16.41 5.25 12.03
N GLU A 30 16.78 6.46 12.48
CA GLU A 30 15.82 7.41 13.05
C GLU A 30 14.83 7.93 12.00
N ALA A 31 15.30 8.19 10.78
CA ALA A 31 14.42 8.62 9.70
C ALA A 31 13.45 7.50 9.29
N ALA A 32 13.93 6.26 9.29
CA ALA A 32 13.12 5.08 8.98
C ALA A 32 12.00 4.85 10.00
N ASP A 33 12.30 4.96 11.30
CA ASP A 33 11.29 4.81 12.36
C ASP A 33 10.15 5.83 12.20
N ARG A 34 10.50 7.10 11.99
CA ARG A 34 9.52 8.17 11.74
C ARG A 34 8.73 7.92 10.45
N MET A 35 9.35 7.36 9.41
CA MET A 35 8.66 7.02 8.17
C MET A 35 7.70 5.85 8.33
N VAL A 36 8.07 4.82 9.08
CA VAL A 36 7.22 3.68 9.38
C VAL A 36 5.94 4.13 10.08
N HIS A 37 6.05 5.00 11.09
CA HIS A 37 4.88 5.60 11.74
C HIS A 37 3.97 6.36 10.75
N GLN A 38 4.54 7.12 9.82
CA GLN A 38 3.76 7.83 8.80
C GLN A 38 3.07 6.88 7.81
N ILE A 39 3.72 5.77 7.44
CA ILE A 39 3.14 4.75 6.57
C ILE A 39 1.90 4.13 7.22
N TYR A 40 1.99 3.72 8.49
CA TYR A 40 0.84 3.15 9.21
C TYR A 40 -0.27 4.17 9.40
N HIS A 41 0.05 5.40 9.78
CA HIS A 41 -0.94 6.47 9.91
C HIS A 41 -1.70 6.70 8.60
N ARG A 42 -0.98 6.74 7.47
CA ARG A 42 -1.59 6.94 6.14
C ARG A 42 -2.36 5.71 5.65
N ALA A 43 -1.94 4.50 6.02
CA ALA A 43 -2.67 3.29 5.72
C ALA A 43 -4.03 3.23 6.44
N LEU A 44 -4.13 3.81 7.65
CA LEU A 44 -5.39 3.95 8.37
C LEU A 44 -6.33 4.96 7.70
N ASP A 45 -5.80 6.09 7.22
CA ASP A 45 -6.57 7.13 6.52
C ASP A 45 -7.08 6.67 5.14
N HIS A 46 -6.30 5.85 4.44
CA HIS A 46 -6.65 5.36 3.09
C HIS A 46 -7.47 4.06 3.08
N ARG A 47 -7.81 3.53 4.25
CA ARG A 47 -8.46 2.22 4.42
C ARG A 47 -9.81 2.15 3.70
N ASP A 48 -10.59 3.24 3.73
CA ASP A 48 -11.92 3.32 3.10
C ASP A 48 -11.93 3.33 1.56
N LYS A 49 -10.80 3.67 0.89
CA LYS A 49 -10.80 3.93 -0.56
C LYS A 49 -10.14 2.85 -1.42
N ARG A 50 -9.28 1.99 -0.85
CA ARG A 50 -8.43 1.06 -1.64
C ARG A 50 -8.50 -0.41 -1.22
N GLU A 51 -9.21 -0.74 -0.14
CA GLU A 51 -9.23 -2.10 0.44
C GLU A 51 -9.98 -3.16 -0.38
N LYS A 52 -10.57 -2.85 -1.53
CA LYS A 52 -11.30 -3.89 -2.29
C LYS A 52 -10.43 -4.98 -2.92
N CYS A 53 -9.12 -4.79 -3.13
CA CYS A 53 -8.32 -5.77 -3.89
C CYS A 53 -6.84 -5.98 -3.50
N SER A 54 -6.23 -5.21 -2.57
CA SER A 54 -4.78 -5.35 -2.30
C SER A 54 -4.47 -5.90 -0.91
N SER A 55 -3.60 -6.91 -0.83
CA SER A 55 -3.04 -7.40 0.45
C SER A 55 -2.39 -6.28 1.26
N LYS A 56 -2.53 -6.31 2.59
CA LYS A 56 -1.96 -5.34 3.54
C LYS A 56 -0.48 -5.05 3.27
N ARG A 57 0.30 -6.08 2.91
CA ARG A 57 1.71 -5.94 2.55
C ARG A 57 1.90 -5.01 1.34
N VAL A 58 1.19 -5.27 0.25
CA VAL A 58 1.26 -4.48 -0.99
C VAL A 58 0.84 -3.03 -0.71
N HIS A 59 -0.18 -2.83 0.11
CA HIS A 59 -0.65 -1.50 0.49
C HIS A 59 0.43 -0.70 1.23
N LEU A 60 1.02 -1.28 2.28
CA LEU A 60 2.05 -0.61 3.10
C LEU A 60 3.32 -0.30 2.28
N PHE A 61 3.80 -1.25 1.48
CA PHE A 61 4.97 -1.03 0.62
C PHE A 61 4.69 -0.02 -0.50
N GLY A 62 3.46 0.04 -1.01
CA GLY A 62 3.05 1.07 -1.96
C GLY A 62 3.13 2.48 -1.36
N ILE A 63 2.64 2.66 -0.12
CA ILE A 63 2.76 3.94 0.59
C ILE A 63 4.23 4.25 0.90
N ALA A 64 5.00 3.26 1.36
CA ALA A 64 6.42 3.44 1.66
C ALA A 64 7.19 3.93 0.44
N ALA A 65 6.96 3.32 -0.72
CA ALA A 65 7.61 3.74 -1.95
C ALA A 65 7.17 5.14 -2.41
N GLU A 66 5.90 5.54 -2.17
CA GLU A 66 5.45 6.92 -2.42
C GLU A 66 6.17 7.91 -1.50
N LEU A 67 6.23 7.63 -0.20
CA LEU A 67 6.84 8.51 0.81
C LEU A 67 8.37 8.60 0.69
N CYS A 68 9.03 7.50 0.34
CA CYS A 68 10.46 7.47 0.08
C CYS A 68 10.83 8.02 -1.32
N GLY A 69 9.86 8.49 -2.11
CA GLY A 69 10.10 9.10 -3.43
C GLY A 69 10.44 8.12 -4.54
N VAL A 70 10.29 6.81 -4.32
CA VAL A 70 10.52 5.74 -5.30
C VAL A 70 9.39 5.69 -6.33
N LEU A 71 8.16 5.89 -5.87
CA LEU A 71 7.00 6.12 -6.72
C LEU A 71 6.77 7.62 -6.81
N ARG A 72 7.24 8.25 -7.90
CA ARG A 72 6.78 9.58 -8.28
C ARG A 72 5.26 9.53 -8.42
N ASN A 73 4.56 10.08 -7.44
CA ASN A 73 3.13 10.22 -7.48
C ASN A 73 2.80 11.19 -8.62
N SER A 74 2.29 10.67 -9.75
CA SER A 74 1.60 11.42 -10.80
C SER A 74 0.27 12.00 -10.30
N ARG A 75 0.25 12.55 -9.09
CA ARG A 75 -0.89 13.23 -8.48
C ARG A 75 -0.45 14.58 -7.93
N SER A 76 0.11 15.40 -8.82
CA SER A 76 -0.31 16.79 -8.86
C SER A 76 -1.56 16.81 -9.73
N GLY A 77 -2.71 17.11 -9.11
CA GLY A 77 -3.95 17.38 -9.84
C GLY A 77 -3.80 18.65 -10.68
N HIS A 78 -3.25 18.52 -11.89
CA HIS A 78 -3.61 19.42 -12.97
C HIS A 78 -4.70 18.73 -13.79
N CYS A 79 -5.90 19.29 -13.70
CA CYS A 79 -6.94 19.09 -14.69
C CYS A 79 -6.36 19.36 -16.09
N LEU A 80 -6.18 18.31 -16.87
CA LEU A 80 -6.21 18.41 -18.32
C LEU A 80 -7.43 17.62 -18.77
N SER A 81 -8.54 18.33 -18.91
CA SER A 81 -9.58 17.97 -19.87
C SER A 81 -9.62 19.08 -20.91
N PRO A 82 -9.99 18.83 -22.19
CA PRO A 82 -10.72 17.66 -22.69
C PRO A 82 -10.14 17.01 -23.98
N GLY A 83 -10.55 15.77 -24.27
CA GLY A 83 -10.31 15.02 -25.51
C GLY A 83 -10.12 13.52 -25.23
N ASP A 84 -11.18 12.76 -24.97
CA ASP A 84 -11.91 11.95 -25.96
C ASP A 84 -11.06 10.81 -26.55
N ASP A 85 -11.14 9.61 -25.97
CA ASP A 85 -11.63 8.38 -26.63
C ASP A 85 -11.67 7.22 -25.61
N GLY A 86 -12.67 6.36 -25.73
CA GLY A 86 -13.13 5.47 -24.67
C GLY A 86 -12.35 4.15 -24.51
N ASN A 87 -12.20 3.71 -23.26
CA ASN A 87 -12.48 2.32 -22.84
C ASN A 87 -12.33 2.21 -21.32
N ASN A 88 -13.46 2.16 -20.62
CA ASN A 88 -13.56 1.91 -19.20
C ASN A 88 -14.38 0.64 -19.01
N GLU A 89 -13.71 -0.50 -18.87
CA GLU A 89 -14.22 -1.79 -18.37
C GLU A 89 -12.95 -2.66 -18.30
N GLU A 90 -12.34 -2.99 -17.17
CA GLU A 90 -12.82 -4.03 -16.27
C GLU A 90 -11.88 -4.04 -15.04
N CYS A 91 -12.24 -3.33 -13.99
CA CYS A 91 -11.60 -3.49 -12.68
C CYS A 91 -12.72 -3.78 -11.67
N CYS A 92 -12.84 -5.05 -11.29
CA CYS A 92 -13.76 -5.62 -10.30
C CYS A 92 -15.09 -6.20 -10.83
N ALA A 93 -15.07 -7.29 -11.60
CA ALA A 93 -16.17 -8.25 -11.60
C ALA A 93 -15.74 -9.62 -12.13
N SER A 94 -15.48 -10.60 -11.25
CA SER A 94 -15.96 -11.99 -11.45
C SER A 94 -15.61 -12.88 -10.27
N SER A 95 -16.47 -12.80 -9.25
CA SER A 95 -16.82 -13.98 -8.48
C SER A 95 -17.84 -14.80 -9.28
N ARG A 96 -17.46 -16.01 -9.72
CA ARG A 96 -18.29 -17.24 -9.76
C ARG A 96 -17.64 -18.34 -10.63
N PRO A 97 -17.37 -19.53 -10.08
CA PRO A 97 -17.24 -20.72 -10.91
C PRO A 97 -18.64 -21.28 -11.22
N THR A 98 -18.97 -21.39 -12.51
CA THR A 98 -20.17 -22.05 -13.00
C THR A 98 -19.96 -23.57 -12.96
N MET A 99 -20.85 -24.29 -12.27
CA MET A 99 -20.94 -25.75 -12.27
C MET A 99 -21.12 -26.29 -13.70
N ARG A 100 -20.51 -27.44 -13.97
CA ARG A 100 -20.93 -28.35 -15.03
C ARG A 100 -20.94 -29.77 -14.49
#